data_AF-A0A2V3IAH4-F1
#
_entry.id   AF-A0A2V3IAH4-F1
#
_cell.length_a   1.000
_cell.length_b   1.000
_cell.length_c   1.000
_cell.angle_alpha   90.00
_cell.angle_beta   90.00
_cell.angle_gamma   90.00
#
_symmetry.space_group_name_H-M   'P 1'
#
loop_
_entity.id
_entity.type
_entity.pdbx_description
1 polymer ?
#
loop_
_entity_poly.entity_id
_entity_poly.type
_entity_poly.pdbx_seq_one_letter_code
_entity_poly.pdbx_strand_id
1 'polypeptide(L)'
;MAAPAIDAADYISASGASITSITANADDDSVIIVIDAVDDGELNVILSDKVIKAFDDGSYFVLVNNEEVEFTQTGNNLTIPYEAGNDTIEIVGSYAIPEFGTIAMIVLAVAIVSIIVITTKTRTALIPKL
;
A
#
# COMPACT_ATOMS: atom_id res chain seq x y z
N MET A 1 -13.14 19.20 2.95
CA MET A 1 -12.08 18.45 3.65
C MET A 1 -11.46 17.54 2.60
N ALA A 2 -10.18 17.74 2.26
CA ALA A 2 -9.50 16.83 1.32
C ALA A 2 -9.43 15.43 1.96
N ALA A 3 -9.60 14.37 1.17
CA ALA A 3 -9.30 13.03 1.66
C ALA A 3 -7.81 12.99 2.04
N PRO A 4 -7.45 12.43 3.21
CA PRO A 4 -6.06 12.29 3.59
C PRO A 4 -5.32 11.45 2.54
N ALA A 5 -4.08 11.85 2.23
CA ALA A 5 -3.17 11.00 1.46
C ALA A 5 -2.97 9.68 2.22
N ILE A 6 -2.83 8.58 1.48
CA ILE A 6 -2.48 7.29 2.07
C ILE A 6 -0.96 7.18 2.02
N ASP A 7 -0.35 7.04 3.18
CA ASP A 7 1.05 6.68 3.39
C ASP A 7 1.06 5.29 4.03
N ALA A 8 1.79 4.32 3.46
CA ALA A 8 1.80 2.98 4.01
C ALA A 8 2.31 2.94 5.46
N ALA A 9 3.25 3.82 5.81
CA ALA A 9 3.83 3.91 7.15
C ALA A 9 2.82 4.35 8.22
N ASP A 10 1.70 4.98 7.85
CA ASP A 10 0.62 5.35 8.78
C ASP A 10 -0.28 4.16 9.16
N TYR A 11 -0.27 3.09 8.37
CA TYR A 11 -1.20 1.96 8.51
C TYR A 11 -0.51 0.63 8.79
N ILE A 12 0.79 0.53 8.48
CA ILE A 12 1.58 -0.68 8.68
C ILE A 12 2.58 -0.41 9.79
N SER A 13 2.59 -1.30 10.77
CA SER A 13 3.55 -1.25 11.87
C SER A 13 4.54 -2.39 11.72
N ALA A 14 5.82 -2.09 11.74
CA ALA A 14 6.87 -3.10 11.78
C ALA A 14 7.77 -2.86 13.00
N SER A 15 8.35 -3.93 13.55
CA SER A 15 9.24 -3.89 14.70
C SER A 15 10.13 -5.12 14.75
N GLY A 16 11.33 -4.99 15.30
CA GLY A 16 12.33 -6.07 15.38
C GLY A 16 13.67 -5.64 14.80
N ALA A 17 13.63 -4.85 13.72
CA ALA A 17 14.77 -4.20 13.10
C ALA A 17 14.62 -2.66 13.09
N SER A 18 15.71 -1.96 12.74
CA SER A 18 15.66 -0.54 12.42
C SER A 18 14.97 -0.34 11.07
N ILE A 19 13.84 0.37 11.03
CA ILE A 19 13.06 0.58 9.80
C ILE A 19 13.39 1.95 9.22
N THR A 20 13.75 1.94 7.94
CA THR A 20 14.06 3.16 7.18
C THR A 20 12.82 3.69 6.46
N SER A 21 12.04 2.81 5.82
CA SER A 21 10.82 3.19 5.12
C SER A 21 9.87 2.02 4.97
N ILE A 22 8.58 2.34 4.80
CA ILE A 22 7.53 1.40 4.41
C ILE A 22 6.83 2.04 3.21
N THR A 23 6.75 1.33 2.09
CA THR A 23 6.20 1.88 0.85
C THR A 23 5.31 0.86 0.17
N ALA A 24 4.11 1.26 -0.24
CA ALA A 24 3.25 0.41 -1.06
C ALA A 24 3.63 0.51 -2.54
N ASN A 25 3.85 -0.65 -3.18
CA ASN A 25 4.08 -0.78 -4.60
C ASN A 25 2.84 -1.41 -5.26
N ALA A 26 2.06 -0.59 -5.95
CA ALA A 26 0.83 -1.02 -6.62
C ALA A 26 1.07 -1.68 -7.99
N ASP A 27 2.27 -1.58 -8.56
CA ASP A 27 2.61 -2.28 -9.80
C ASP A 27 2.87 -3.77 -9.55
N ASP A 28 3.43 -4.09 -8.37
CA ASP A 28 3.77 -5.46 -7.94
C ASP A 28 2.84 -6.00 -6.84
N ASP A 29 1.77 -5.27 -6.50
CA ASP A 29 0.79 -5.64 -5.47
C ASP A 29 1.43 -5.96 -4.10
N SER A 30 2.47 -5.20 -3.76
CA SER A 30 3.34 -5.47 -2.61
C SER A 30 3.54 -4.25 -1.69
N VAL A 31 4.06 -4.52 -0.50
CA VAL A 31 4.59 -3.51 0.42
C VAL A 31 6.06 -3.82 0.66
N ILE A 32 6.89 -2.81 0.44
CA ILE A 32 8.33 -2.87 0.60
C ILE A 32 8.70 -2.18 1.92
N ILE A 33 9.34 -2.92 2.81
CA ILE A 33 9.88 -2.44 4.09
C ILE A 33 11.40 -2.45 3.96
N VAL A 34 12.00 -1.27 4.05
CA VAL A 34 13.47 -1.13 4.06
C VAL A 34 13.93 -1.14 5.50
N ILE A 35 14.84 -2.05 5.82
CA ILE A 35 15.42 -2.24 7.15
C ILE A 35 16.94 -2.04 7.12
N ASP A 36 17.51 -1.73 8.28
CA ASP A 36 18.96 -1.78 8.53
C ASP A 36 19.23 -2.90 9.54
N ALA A 37 19.49 -4.11 9.01
CA ALA A 37 19.71 -5.32 9.79
C ALA A 37 21.18 -5.47 10.20
N VAL A 38 21.51 -5.03 11.41
CA VAL A 38 22.89 -5.14 11.96
C VAL A 38 23.21 -6.55 12.45
N ASP A 39 22.21 -7.29 12.92
CA ASP A 39 22.28 -8.65 13.46
C ASP A 39 21.09 -9.47 12.95
N ASP A 40 21.18 -10.80 13.02
CA ASP A 40 20.07 -11.71 12.68
C ASP A 40 18.88 -11.52 13.65
N GLY A 41 17.66 -11.70 13.15
CA GLY A 41 16.47 -11.51 13.98
C GLY A 41 15.15 -11.86 13.29
N GLU A 42 14.06 -11.37 13.88
CA GLU A 42 12.69 -11.53 13.35
C GLU A 42 12.01 -10.17 13.29
N LEU A 43 11.40 -9.86 12.14
CA LEU A 43 10.57 -8.69 11.94
C LEU A 43 9.10 -9.07 12.17
N ASN A 44 8.48 -8.45 13.17
CA ASN A 44 7.04 -8.54 13.37
C ASN A 44 6.36 -7.38 12.62
N VAL A 45 5.49 -7.70 11.66
CA VAL A 45 4.76 -6.76 10.82
C VAL A 45 3.25 -6.92 11.02
N ILE A 46 2.56 -5.81 11.25
CA ILE A 46 1.09 -5.75 11.32
C ILE A 46 0.61 -5.00 10.08
N LEU A 47 -0.05 -5.73 9.17
CA LEU A 47 -0.59 -5.21 7.92
C LEU A 47 -2.00 -4.64 8.09
N SER A 48 -2.41 -3.80 7.15
CA SER A 48 -3.76 -3.23 7.08
C SER A 48 -4.34 -3.33 5.68
N ASP A 49 -5.59 -3.80 5.58
CA ASP A 49 -6.40 -3.84 4.35
C ASP A 49 -6.61 -2.45 3.69
N LYS A 50 -6.21 -1.36 4.35
CA LYS A 50 -6.17 -0.01 3.76
C LYS A 50 -5.00 0.20 2.81
N VAL A 51 -3.97 -0.64 2.90
CA VAL A 51 -2.75 -0.54 2.10
C VAL A 51 -2.54 -1.80 1.28
N ILE A 52 -2.63 -2.98 1.90
CA ILE A 52 -2.40 -4.25 1.22
C ILE A 52 -3.43 -5.27 1.69
N LYS A 53 -3.91 -6.10 0.76
CA LYS A 53 -4.84 -7.19 1.06
C LYS A 53 -4.18 -8.53 0.81
N ALA A 54 -4.45 -9.49 1.70
CA ALA A 54 -4.09 -10.89 1.50
C ALA A 54 -4.70 -11.47 0.22
N PHE A 55 -4.18 -12.61 -0.23
CA PHE A 55 -4.80 -13.41 -1.29
C PHE A 55 -6.17 -13.96 -0.85
N ASP A 56 -6.91 -14.56 -1.80
CA ASP A 56 -8.26 -15.10 -1.55
C ASP A 56 -8.28 -16.20 -0.47
N ASP A 57 -7.16 -16.87 -0.23
CA ASP A 57 -6.97 -17.86 0.83
C ASP A 57 -6.53 -17.25 2.17
N GLY A 58 -6.33 -15.93 2.22
CA GLY A 58 -5.88 -15.18 3.39
C GLY A 58 -4.38 -15.18 3.61
N SER A 59 -3.58 -15.73 2.70
CA SER A 59 -2.11 -15.76 2.79
C SER A 59 -1.45 -14.50 2.22
N TYR A 60 -0.15 -14.36 2.47
CA TYR A 60 0.77 -13.43 1.83
C TYR A 60 1.99 -14.21 1.31
N PHE A 61 2.77 -13.63 0.40
CA PHE A 61 4.13 -14.08 0.10
C PHE A 61 5.13 -13.08 0.67
N VAL A 62 6.28 -13.56 1.13
CA VAL A 62 7.32 -12.70 1.68
C VAL A 62 8.65 -12.99 1.00
N LEU A 63 9.30 -11.92 0.56
CA LEU A 63 10.62 -11.92 -0.03
C LEU A 63 11.56 -11.13 0.87
N VAL A 64 12.73 -11.68 1.20
CA VAL A 64 13.82 -10.97 1.86
C VAL A 64 14.95 -10.83 0.86
N ASN A 65 15.34 -9.59 0.53
CA ASN A 65 16.29 -9.31 -0.55
C ASN A 65 15.98 -10.06 -1.86
N ASN A 66 14.70 -10.05 -2.27
CA ASN A 66 14.18 -10.74 -3.46
C ASN A 66 14.21 -12.28 -3.43
N GLU A 67 14.52 -12.90 -2.29
CA GLU A 67 14.44 -14.36 -2.09
C GLU A 67 13.23 -14.72 -1.23
N GLU A 68 12.46 -15.72 -1.65
CA GLU A 68 11.27 -16.19 -0.90
C GLU A 68 11.70 -16.86 0.41
N VAL A 69 11.05 -16.47 1.50
CA VAL A 69 11.32 -17.02 2.83
C VAL A 69 10.06 -17.58 3.47
N GLU A 70 10.26 -18.60 4.30
CA GLU A 70 9.21 -19.10 5.18
C GLU A 70 9.01 -18.14 6.35
N PHE A 71 7.76 -17.89 6.72
CA PHE A 71 7.40 -16.98 7.80
C PHE A 71 6.18 -17.52 8.56
N THR A 72 5.90 -16.95 9.73
CA THR A 72 4.67 -17.29 10.46
C THR A 72 3.64 -16.18 10.32
N GLN A 73 2.38 -16.57 10.15
CA GLN A 73 1.27 -15.64 9.95
C GLN A 73 0.13 -15.94 10.92
N THR A 74 -0.47 -14.88 11.47
CA THR A 74 -1.76 -14.95 12.17
C THR A 74 -2.62 -13.78 11.72
N GLY A 75 -3.54 -14.03 10.78
CA GLY A 75 -4.33 -12.96 10.15
C GLY A 75 -3.42 -11.99 9.39
N ASN A 76 -3.43 -10.72 9.79
CA ASN A 76 -2.58 -9.66 9.23
C ASN A 76 -1.27 -9.44 10.01
N ASN A 77 -0.95 -10.26 11.02
CA ASN A 77 0.33 -10.20 11.73
C ASN A 77 1.29 -11.25 11.18
N LEU A 78 2.45 -10.81 10.71
CA LEU A 78 3.50 -11.64 10.13
C LEU A 78 4.74 -11.57 11.01
N THR A 79 5.40 -12.70 11.23
CA THR A 79 6.74 -12.77 11.84
C THR A 79 7.69 -13.36 10.82
N ILE A 80 8.62 -12.54 10.36
CA ILE A 80 9.49 -12.80 9.21
C ILE A 80 10.94 -12.86 9.71
N PRO A 81 11.65 -13.98 9.57
CA PRO A 81 13.07 -14.04 9.90
C PRO A 81 13.89 -13.22 8.91
N TYR A 82 14.96 -12.58 9.39
CA TYR A 82 15.95 -11.91 8.56
C TYR A 82 17.37 -12.14 9.13
N GLU A 83 18.36 -12.03 8.27
CA GLU A 83 19.79 -12.15 8.57
C GLU A 83 20.46 -10.76 8.56
N ALA A 84 21.60 -10.66 9.24
CA ALA A 84 22.44 -9.47 9.20
C ALA A 84 22.82 -9.12 7.74
N GLY A 85 22.64 -7.86 7.37
CA GLY A 85 22.86 -7.38 6.01
C GLY A 85 21.68 -7.57 5.05
N ASN A 86 20.52 -8.05 5.51
CA ASN A 86 19.29 -7.89 4.75
C ASN A 86 18.81 -6.43 4.77
N ASP A 87 18.40 -5.92 3.60
CA ASP A 87 18.06 -4.51 3.41
C ASP A 87 16.57 -4.33 3.16
N THR A 88 15.93 -5.31 2.51
CA THR A 88 14.58 -5.18 2.00
C THR A 88 13.75 -6.41 2.36
N ILE A 89 12.55 -6.16 2.89
CA ILE A 89 11.50 -7.15 3.09
C ILE A 89 10.31 -6.71 2.26
N GLU A 90 9.91 -7.54 1.31
CA GLU A 90 8.77 -7.30 0.43
C GLU A 90 7.66 -8.30 0.75
N ILE A 91 6.46 -7.77 0.99
CA ILE A 91 5.27 -8.56 1.32
C ILE A 91 4.28 -8.41 0.17
N VAL A 92 3.99 -9.49 -0.53
CA VAL A 92 3.10 -9.51 -1.70
C VAL A 92 1.73 -10.02 -1.29
N GLY A 93 0.68 -9.35 -1.77
CA GLY A 93 -0.72 -9.67 -1.53
C GLY A 93 -1.53 -9.78 -2.83
N SER A 94 -2.85 -9.75 -2.71
CA SER A 94 -3.75 -9.74 -3.88
C SER A 94 -3.79 -8.39 -4.59
N TYR A 95 -3.64 -7.30 -3.84
CA TYR A 95 -3.43 -5.96 -4.38
C TYR A 95 -2.82 -5.04 -3.32
N ALA A 96 -2.12 -4.00 -3.80
CA ALA A 96 -1.66 -2.89 -2.99
C ALA A 96 -2.29 -1.57 -3.45
N ILE A 97 -2.69 -0.72 -2.50
CA ILE A 97 -3.23 0.61 -2.77
C ILE A 97 -2.05 1.58 -2.91
N PRO A 98 -1.88 2.25 -4.07
CA PRO A 98 -0.77 3.16 -4.27
C PRO A 98 -0.81 4.37 -3.33
N GLU A 99 0.38 4.84 -2.95
CA GLU A 99 0.55 6.08 -2.20
C GLU A 99 0.35 7.28 -3.12
N PHE A 100 -0.88 7.79 -3.16
CA PHE A 100 -1.11 9.07 -3.84
C PHE A 100 -0.75 10.21 -2.91
N GLY A 101 0.36 10.90 -3.23
CA GLY A 101 0.69 12.16 -2.61
C GLY A 101 -0.49 13.15 -2.69
N THR A 102 -0.53 14.10 -1.76
CA THR A 102 -1.65 15.05 -1.63
C THR A 102 -2.01 15.75 -2.96
N ILE A 103 -1.01 16.03 -3.79
CA ILE A 103 -1.19 16.67 -5.10
C ILE A 103 -1.97 15.76 -6.05
N ALA A 104 -1.61 14.48 -6.15
CA ALA A 104 -2.29 13.53 -7.05
C ALA A 104 -3.77 13.37 -6.66
N MET A 105 -4.05 13.30 -5.36
CA MET A 105 -5.43 13.24 -4.84
C MET A 105 -6.25 14.50 -5.18
N ILE A 106 -5.64 15.69 -5.08
CA ILE A 106 -6.31 16.94 -5.46
C ILE A 106 -6.61 16.96 -6.97
N VAL A 107 -5.64 16.58 -7.80
CA VAL A 107 -5.83 16.55 -9.26
C VAL A 107 -6.95 15.57 -9.63
N LEU A 108 -6.96 14.38 -9.04
CA LEU A 108 -8.02 13.38 -9.23
C LEU A 108 -9.39 13.93 -8.84
N ALA A 109 -9.51 14.53 -7.64
CA ALA A 109 -10.77 15.10 -7.16
C ALA A 109 -11.29 16.23 -8.06
N VAL A 110 -10.41 17.14 -8.49
CA VAL A 110 -10.76 18.25 -9.40
C VAL A 110 -11.24 17.72 -10.74
N ALA A 111 -10.54 16.73 -11.32
CA ALA A 111 -10.91 16.14 -12.61
C ALA A 111 -12.32 15.54 -12.60
N ILE A 112 -12.66 14.75 -11.56
CA ILE A 112 -13.98 14.14 -11.40
C ILE A 112 -15.06 15.23 -11.31
N VAL A 113 -14.85 16.25 -10.48
CA VAL A 113 -15.78 17.37 -10.33
C VAL A 113 -15.99 18.11 -11.66
N SER A 114 -14.92 18.39 -12.40
CA SER A 114 -15.01 19.05 -13.72
C SER A 114 -15.85 18.23 -14.71
N ILE A 115 -15.64 16.92 -14.79
CA ILE A 115 -16.41 16.04 -15.68
C ILE A 115 -17.90 16.07 -15.33
N ILE A 116 -18.25 15.98 -14.05
CA ILE A 116 -19.65 16.03 -13.59
C ILE A 116 -20.29 17.38 -13.95
N VAL A 117 -19.60 18.50 -13.70
CA VAL A 117 -20.12 19.84 -14.01
C VAL A 117 -20.33 20.03 -15.51
N ILE A 118 -19.39 19.58 -16.34
CA ILE A 118 -19.51 19.70 -17.80
C ILE A 118 -20.67 18.84 -18.31
N THR A 119 -20.70 17.56 -17.93
CA THR A 119 -21.72 16.60 -18.41
C THR A 119 -23.14 16.95 -17.96
N THR A 120 -23.31 17.56 -16.78
CA THR A 120 -24.61 18.02 -16.29
C THR A 120 -25.09 19.30 -16.99
N LYS A 121 -24.19 20.24 -17.33
CA LYS A 121 -24.56 21.42 -18.14
C LYS A 121 -24.99 21.06 -19.56
N THR A 122 -24.42 20.03 -20.18
CA THR A 122 -24.80 19.65 -21.55
C THR A 122 -26.20 19.04 -21.64
N ARG A 123 -26.69 18.34 -20.60
CA ARG A 123 -28.03 17.73 -20.61
C ARG A 123 -29.17 18.76 -20.56
N THR A 124 -28.97 19.94 -19.97
CA THR A 124 -30.02 20.97 -19.88
C THR A 124 -30.12 21.87 -21.11
N ALA A 125 -29.09 21.91 -21.96
CA ALA A 125 -29.07 22.73 -23.18
C ALA A 125 -29.79 22.07 -24.39
N LEU A 126 -30.09 20.76 -24.31
CA LEU A 126 -30.69 19.99 -25.41
C LEU A 126 -32.22 19.90 -25.37
N ILE A 127 -32.89 20.61 -24.45
CA ILE A 127 -34.36 20.72 -24.48
C ILE A 127 -34.71 21.82 -25.50
N PRO A 128 -35.22 21.48 -26.69
CA PRO A 128 -35.62 22.49 -27.66
C PRO A 128 -36.87 23.17 -27.10
N LYS A 129 -36.87 24.51 -27.05
CA LYS A 129 -38.12 25.25 -26.84
C LYS A 129 -38.97 25.11 -28.10
N LEU A 130 -40.07 24.36 -27.99
CA LEU A 130 -41.18 24.35 -28.95
C LEU A 130 -41.99 25.66 -28.83
#